data_AF-A0A8S0FFN9-F1
#
_entry.id   AF-A0A8S0FFN9-F1
#
_cell.length_a   1.000
_cell.length_b   1.000
_cell.length_c   1.000
_cell.angle_alpha   90.00
_cell.angle_beta   90.00
_cell.angle_gamma   90.00
#
_symmetry.space_group_name_H-M   'P 1'
#
loop_
_entity.id
_entity.type
_entity.pdbx_description
1 polymer ?
#
loop_
_entity_poly.entity_id
_entity_poly.type
_entity_poly.pdbx_seq_one_letter_code
_entity_poly.pdbx_strand_id
1 'polypeptide(L)'
;MSRSDVIVIVSFEHSSNLAAAYGIAVTGTMVLTSILSTTVARQNWHWNKYFVALILIAFLCVDIPLFTANLDKLLSGGWLPLSLGTVMFIVMTTWKSERFRLLRRMHEHGNSLEAMIASLEKSPPVRVPGTAVYMSRAINVIPFALMHNLKHNKVLHERVILLTLQGAPKTRHMSITSVGYRLNNCRPLSGAWWQVMVGEKRQTWKKFSTAAVWKD
;
A
#
# COMPACT_ATOMS: atom_id res chain seq x y z
N MET A 1 -9.45 -22.84 -38.79
CA MET A 1 -8.29 -21.96 -38.58
C MET A 1 -8.77 -20.53 -38.68
N SER A 2 -8.84 -19.79 -37.58
CA SER A 2 -9.67 -18.59 -37.44
C SER A 2 -8.98 -17.34 -38.03
N ARG A 3 -9.72 -16.48 -38.73
CA ARG A 3 -9.23 -15.25 -39.39
C ARG A 3 -8.55 -14.26 -38.42
N SER A 4 -8.73 -14.43 -37.12
CA SER A 4 -8.09 -13.66 -36.05
C SER A 4 -6.58 -13.87 -35.97
N ASP A 5 -6.09 -15.08 -36.25
CA ASP A 5 -4.68 -15.43 -36.07
C ASP A 5 -3.79 -14.78 -37.13
N VAL A 6 -4.33 -14.59 -38.33
CA VAL A 6 -3.61 -14.00 -39.48
C VAL A 6 -3.37 -12.50 -39.30
N ILE A 7 -4.33 -11.76 -38.70
CA ILE A 7 -4.17 -10.33 -38.42
C ILE A 7 -3.08 -10.08 -37.37
N VAL A 8 -3.01 -10.97 -36.38
CA VAL A 8 -1.97 -10.97 -35.35
C VAL A 8 -0.62 -11.25 -36.01
N ILE A 9 -0.50 -12.32 -36.80
CA ILE A 9 0.76 -12.72 -37.46
C ILE A 9 1.26 -11.65 -38.45
N VAL A 10 0.38 -11.05 -39.25
CA VAL A 10 0.73 -9.95 -40.17
C VAL A 10 1.13 -8.67 -39.42
N SER A 11 0.58 -8.43 -38.23
CA SER A 11 1.04 -7.32 -37.36
C SER A 11 2.36 -7.63 -36.63
N PHE A 12 2.75 -8.91 -36.52
CA PHE A 12 3.96 -9.41 -35.86
C PHE A 12 5.10 -9.73 -36.83
N GLU A 13 5.09 -9.12 -38.02
CA GLU A 13 6.03 -9.33 -39.14
C GLU A 13 7.53 -9.26 -38.78
N HIS A 14 7.89 -8.77 -37.58
CA HIS A 14 9.26 -8.75 -37.08
C HIS A 14 9.41 -9.42 -35.69
N SER A 15 9.55 -10.74 -35.69
CA SER A 15 9.98 -11.52 -34.49
C SER A 15 11.30 -11.00 -33.90
N SER A 16 12.17 -10.40 -34.71
CA SER A 16 13.41 -9.75 -34.29
C SER A 16 13.19 -8.51 -33.41
N ASN A 17 12.15 -7.73 -33.67
CA ASN A 17 11.91 -6.45 -32.99
C ASN A 17 11.22 -6.67 -31.63
N LEU A 18 10.41 -7.72 -31.53
CA LEU A 18 9.85 -8.17 -30.25
C LEU A 18 10.96 -8.68 -29.31
N ALA A 19 11.92 -9.45 -29.84
CA ALA A 19 13.08 -9.91 -29.08
C ALA A 19 13.95 -8.73 -28.58
N ALA A 20 14.18 -7.71 -29.42
CA ALA A 20 14.88 -6.49 -29.02
C ALA A 20 14.15 -5.73 -27.90
N ALA A 21 12.82 -5.59 -27.99
CA ALA A 21 12.02 -4.90 -26.98
C ALA A 21 12.03 -5.62 -25.62
N TYR A 22 11.90 -6.95 -25.62
CA TYR A 22 12.07 -7.75 -24.41
C TYR A 22 13.49 -7.61 -23.85
N GLY A 23 14.51 -7.64 -24.73
CA GLY A 23 15.90 -7.40 -24.38
C GLY A 23 16.09 -6.08 -23.63
N ILE A 24 15.57 -4.96 -24.17
CA ILE A 24 15.62 -3.65 -23.51
C ILE A 24 14.92 -3.67 -22.15
N ALA A 25 13.75 -4.29 -22.03
CA ALA A 25 13.01 -4.36 -20.78
C ALA A 25 13.81 -5.12 -19.69
N VAL A 26 14.41 -6.26 -20.05
CA VAL A 26 15.20 -7.07 -19.14
C VAL A 26 16.51 -6.36 -18.78
N THR A 27 17.28 -5.87 -19.75
CA THR A 27 18.54 -5.16 -19.48
C THR A 27 18.29 -3.84 -18.72
N GLY A 28 17.18 -3.14 -19.03
CA GLY A 28 16.79 -1.91 -18.33
C GLY A 28 16.40 -2.16 -16.88
N THR A 29 15.68 -3.25 -16.61
CA THR A 29 15.39 -3.66 -15.22
C THR A 29 16.64 -4.11 -14.49
N MET A 30 17.59 -4.78 -15.15
CA MET A 30 18.89 -5.14 -14.57
C MET A 30 19.69 -3.89 -14.15
N VAL A 31 19.83 -2.88 -15.02
CA VAL A 31 20.48 -1.59 -14.68
C VAL A 31 19.79 -0.92 -13.48
N LEU A 32 18.45 -0.85 -13.49
CA LEU A 32 17.67 -0.29 -12.37
C LEU A 32 17.92 -1.06 -11.07
N THR A 33 17.93 -2.38 -11.11
CA THR A 33 18.20 -3.20 -9.92
C THR A 33 19.63 -3.04 -9.41
N SER A 34 20.63 -2.90 -10.29
CA SER A 34 22.02 -2.63 -9.90
C SER A 34 22.16 -1.28 -9.16
N ILE A 35 21.47 -0.24 -9.63
CA ILE A 35 21.44 1.09 -8.99
C ILE A 35 20.70 1.04 -7.64
N LEU A 36 19.52 0.40 -7.61
CA LEU A 36 18.73 0.25 -6.37
C LEU A 36 19.47 -0.59 -5.33
N SER A 37 20.07 -1.70 -5.74
CA SER A 37 20.88 -2.57 -4.88
C SER A 37 22.04 -1.80 -4.26
N THR A 38 22.75 -1.01 -5.06
CA THR A 38 23.83 -0.12 -4.59
C THR A 38 23.33 0.92 -3.59
N THR A 39 22.17 1.52 -3.86
CA THR A 39 21.54 2.50 -2.95
C THR A 39 21.16 1.85 -1.61
N VAL A 40 20.55 0.66 -1.65
CA VAL A 40 20.18 -0.11 -0.45
C VAL A 40 21.41 -0.59 0.32
N ALA A 41 22.43 -1.11 -0.36
CA ALA A 41 23.69 -1.55 0.26
C ALA A 41 24.39 -0.39 0.99
N ARG A 42 24.34 0.82 0.42
CA ARG A 42 24.90 2.01 1.05
C ARG A 42 24.04 2.52 2.21
N GLN A 43 22.72 2.59 2.03
CA GLN A 43 21.83 3.30 2.94
C GLN A 43 21.30 2.43 4.08
N ASN A 44 21.19 1.12 3.88
CA ASN A 44 20.69 0.18 4.88
C ASN A 44 21.78 -0.72 5.48
N TRP A 45 22.85 -1.04 4.73
CA TRP A 45 23.93 -1.92 5.21
C TRP A 45 25.24 -1.16 5.53
N HIS A 46 25.37 0.13 5.21
CA HIS A 46 26.58 0.92 5.49
C HIS A 46 27.89 0.29 4.95
N TRP A 47 27.85 -0.39 3.81
CA TRP A 47 29.06 -0.95 3.18
C TRP A 47 30.04 0.15 2.74
N ASN A 48 31.33 -0.21 2.68
CA ASN A 48 32.37 0.69 2.19
C ASN A 48 32.07 1.14 0.75
N LYS A 49 32.08 2.45 0.51
CA LYS A 49 31.70 3.09 -0.77
C LYS A 49 32.48 2.54 -1.95
N TYR A 50 33.77 2.22 -1.76
CA TYR A 50 34.63 1.68 -2.80
C TYR A 50 34.23 0.27 -3.25
N PHE A 51 33.85 -0.59 -2.29
CA PHE A 51 33.44 -1.97 -2.59
C PHE A 51 32.11 -2.00 -3.34
N VAL A 52 31.16 -1.17 -2.91
CA VAL A 52 29.86 -1.02 -3.59
C VAL A 52 30.04 -0.42 -5.00
N ALA A 53 30.91 0.60 -5.15
CA ALA A 53 31.19 1.20 -6.45
C ALA A 53 31.84 0.21 -7.43
N LEU A 54 32.77 -0.63 -6.95
CA LEU A 54 33.42 -1.65 -7.78
C LEU A 54 32.40 -2.68 -8.30
N ILE A 55 31.52 -3.15 -7.42
CA ILE A 55 30.45 -4.08 -7.80
C ILE A 55 29.51 -3.41 -8.81
N LEU A 56 29.07 -2.17 -8.57
CA LEU A 56 28.21 -1.43 -9.49
C LEU A 56 28.85 -1.30 -10.88
N ILE A 57 30.14 -0.95 -10.94
CA ILE A 57 30.88 -0.81 -12.20
C ILE A 57 30.96 -2.15 -12.93
N ALA A 58 31.21 -3.25 -12.22
CA ALA A 58 31.26 -4.59 -12.82
C ALA A 58 29.90 -4.98 -13.44
N PHE A 59 28.79 -4.70 -12.76
CA PHE A 59 27.45 -4.93 -13.31
C PHE A 59 27.15 -4.02 -14.51
N LEU A 60 27.41 -2.71 -14.39
CA LEU A 60 27.18 -1.75 -15.49
C LEU A 60 28.04 -2.05 -16.73
N CYS A 61 29.23 -2.63 -16.56
CA CYS A 61 30.11 -3.00 -17.66
C CYS A 61 29.47 -4.06 -18.58
N VAL A 62 28.63 -4.93 -18.03
CA VAL A 62 27.88 -5.94 -18.81
C VAL A 62 26.54 -5.38 -19.27
N ASP A 63 25.84 -4.64 -18.40
CA ASP A 63 24.50 -4.16 -18.67
C ASP A 63 24.46 -3.08 -19.76
N ILE A 64 25.42 -2.15 -19.78
CA ILE A 64 25.45 -1.02 -20.73
C ILE A 64 25.61 -1.51 -22.18
N PRO A 65 26.59 -2.37 -22.52
CA PRO A 65 26.72 -2.86 -23.90
C PRO A 65 25.51 -3.67 -24.37
N LEU A 66 24.93 -4.50 -23.49
CA LEU A 66 23.72 -5.26 -23.80
C LEU A 66 22.52 -4.33 -24.03
N PHE A 67 22.40 -3.25 -23.25
CA PHE A 67 21.34 -2.26 -23.43
C PHE A 67 21.51 -1.51 -24.76
N THR A 68 22.72 -1.00 -25.06
CA THR A 68 23.00 -0.26 -26.29
C THR A 68 22.80 -1.11 -27.54
N ALA A 69 23.24 -2.38 -27.53
CA ALA A 69 23.07 -3.29 -28.67
C ALA A 69 21.60 -3.59 -29.02
N ASN A 70 20.70 -3.53 -28.04
CA ASN A 70 19.26 -3.68 -28.27
C ASN A 70 18.57 -2.34 -28.61
N LEU A 71 19.12 -1.21 -28.14
CA LEU A 71 18.61 0.14 -28.40
C LEU A 71 18.68 0.51 -29.89
N ASP A 72 19.79 0.21 -30.56
CA ASP A 72 19.98 0.53 -31.99
C ASP A 72 19.01 -0.24 -32.90
N LYS A 73 18.70 -1.49 -32.56
CA LYS A 73 17.71 -2.32 -33.27
C LYS A 73 16.28 -1.83 -33.07
N LEU A 74 16.00 -1.25 -31.91
CA LEU A 74 14.68 -0.73 -31.59
C LEU A 74 14.41 0.62 -32.27
N LEU A 75 15.42 1.48 -32.40
CA LEU A 75 15.30 2.78 -33.09
C LEU A 75 15.13 2.63 -34.60
N SER A 76 15.76 1.62 -35.21
CA SER A 76 15.73 1.39 -36.66
C SER A 76 14.47 0.65 -37.16
N GLY A 77 13.73 -0.05 -36.28
CA GLY A 77 12.50 -0.75 -36.68
C GLY A 77 11.56 -1.21 -35.55
N GLY A 78 11.91 -1.02 -34.28
CA GLY A 78 11.18 -1.52 -33.11
C GLY A 78 10.22 -0.53 -32.45
N TRP A 79 9.68 0.44 -33.19
CA TRP A 79 8.77 1.46 -32.66
C TRP A 79 7.42 0.88 -32.16
N LEU A 80 6.98 -0.25 -32.70
CA LEU A 80 5.69 -0.87 -32.37
C LEU A 80 5.65 -1.47 -30.94
N PRO A 81 6.63 -2.28 -30.48
CA PRO A 81 6.69 -2.69 -29.07
C PRO A 81 6.81 -1.51 -28.08
N LEU A 82 7.52 -0.45 -28.47
CA LEU A 82 7.70 0.75 -27.64
C LEU A 82 6.39 1.52 -27.45
N SER A 83 5.62 1.68 -28.52
CA SER A 83 4.32 2.35 -28.46
C SER A 83 3.31 1.56 -27.62
N LEU A 84 3.26 0.23 -27.79
CA LEU A 84 2.40 -0.64 -26.98
C LEU A 84 2.77 -0.60 -25.50
N GLY A 85 4.07 -0.65 -25.17
CA GLY A 85 4.57 -0.51 -23.81
C GLY A 85 4.21 0.84 -23.18
N THR A 86 4.28 1.92 -23.96
CA THR A 86 3.89 3.27 -23.52
C THR A 86 2.39 3.36 -23.22
N VAL A 87 1.53 2.81 -24.07
CA VAL A 87 0.08 2.75 -23.84
C VAL A 87 -0.22 1.97 -22.56
N MET A 88 0.36 0.79 -22.39
CA MET A 88 0.16 -0.02 -21.18
C MET A 88 0.68 0.69 -19.92
N PHE A 89 1.81 1.38 -20.01
CA PHE A 89 2.32 2.21 -18.93
C PHE A 89 1.35 3.34 -18.56
N ILE A 90 0.73 4.01 -19.53
CA ILE A 90 -0.30 5.03 -19.28
C ILE A 90 -1.52 4.41 -18.58
N VAL A 91 -2.00 3.24 -19.02
CA VAL A 91 -3.12 2.56 -18.36
C VAL A 91 -2.77 2.22 -16.90
N MET A 92 -1.59 1.63 -16.67
CA MET A 92 -1.13 1.27 -15.33
C MET A 92 -0.95 2.49 -14.42
N THR A 93 -0.35 3.57 -14.92
CA THR A 93 -0.15 4.81 -14.16
C THR A 93 -1.46 5.52 -13.86
N THR A 94 -2.40 5.52 -14.81
CA THR A 94 -3.78 6.02 -14.60
C THR A 94 -4.46 5.25 -13.47
N TRP A 95 -4.38 3.91 -13.50
CA TRP A 95 -4.99 3.08 -12.45
C TRP A 95 -4.33 3.25 -11.08
N LYS A 96 -3.02 3.45 -11.03
CA LYS A 96 -2.29 3.76 -9.79
C LYS A 96 -2.68 5.14 -9.22
N SER A 97 -2.90 6.13 -10.08
CA SER A 97 -3.25 7.51 -9.72
C SER A 97 -4.62 7.60 -9.02
N GLU A 98 -5.58 6.76 -9.39
CA GLU A 98 -6.90 6.71 -8.78
C GLU A 98 -6.87 6.41 -7.27
N ARG A 99 -6.03 5.47 -6.82
CA ARG A 99 -5.92 5.16 -5.38
C ARG A 99 -5.36 6.33 -4.56
N PHE A 100 -4.46 7.12 -5.15
CA PHE A 100 -3.86 8.27 -4.48
C PHE A 100 -4.82 9.47 -4.42
N ARG A 101 -5.64 9.67 -5.47
CA ARG A 101 -6.69 10.69 -5.50
C ARG A 101 -7.81 10.39 -4.49
N LEU A 102 -8.19 9.13 -4.31
CA LEU A 102 -9.16 8.72 -3.29
C LEU A 102 -8.65 9.01 -1.86
N LEU A 103 -7.39 8.68 -1.57
CA LEU A 103 -6.78 8.97 -0.26
C LEU A 103 -6.61 10.48 0.00
N ARG A 104 -6.29 11.26 -1.04
CA ARG A 104 -6.16 12.72 -0.93
C ARG A 104 -7.51 13.41 -0.72
N ARG A 105 -8.57 12.99 -1.41
CA ARG A 105 -9.94 13.46 -1.17
C ARG A 105 -10.42 13.16 0.26
N MET A 106 -9.98 12.04 0.84
CA MET A 106 -10.25 11.71 2.25
C MET A 106 -9.53 12.64 3.24
N HIS A 107 -8.34 13.16 2.89
CA HIS A 107 -7.62 14.13 3.72
C HIS A 107 -8.12 15.58 3.53
N GLU A 108 -8.49 15.97 2.31
CA GLU A 108 -9.02 17.32 2.02
C GLU A 108 -10.42 17.54 2.61
N HIS A 109 -11.20 16.48 2.85
CA HIS A 109 -12.45 16.52 3.64
C HIS A 109 -12.24 16.14 5.11
N GLY A 110 -11.00 16.16 5.59
CA GLY A 110 -10.65 16.08 7.00
C GLY A 110 -11.12 17.31 7.77
N ASN A 111 -12.42 17.55 7.77
CA ASN A 111 -13.08 18.31 8.81
C ASN A 111 -12.65 17.66 10.11
N SER A 112 -11.98 18.42 10.97
CA SER A 112 -11.58 17.93 12.28
C SER A 112 -12.81 17.31 12.93
N LEU A 113 -12.68 16.06 13.40
CA LEU A 113 -13.75 15.34 14.08
C LEU A 113 -14.42 16.23 15.15
N GLU A 114 -13.60 17.06 15.80
CA GLU A 114 -13.98 18.08 16.76
C GLU A 114 -14.92 19.16 16.18
N ALA A 115 -14.63 19.73 15.01
CA ALA A 115 -15.48 20.74 14.38
C ALA A 115 -16.85 20.18 13.95
N MET A 116 -16.89 18.91 13.50
CA MET A 116 -18.14 18.23 13.21
C MET A 116 -18.96 17.98 14.48
N ILE A 117 -18.33 17.50 15.56
CA ILE A 117 -19.01 17.29 16.84
C ILE A 117 -19.57 18.62 17.37
N ALA A 118 -18.78 19.69 17.34
CA ALA A 118 -19.22 21.02 17.75
C ALA A 118 -20.41 21.53 16.91
N SER A 119 -20.41 21.26 15.60
CA SER A 119 -21.53 21.62 14.71
C SER A 119 -22.79 20.82 15.00
N LEU A 120 -22.65 19.52 15.29
CA LEU A 120 -23.76 18.64 15.67
C LEU A 120 -24.32 18.94 17.07
N GLU A 121 -23.52 19.52 17.95
CA GLU A 121 -23.99 20.00 19.26
C GLU A 121 -24.74 21.33 19.14
N LYS A 122 -24.30 22.21 18.23
CA LYS A 122 -24.97 23.48 17.96
C LYS A 122 -26.33 23.31 17.28
N SER A 123 -26.44 22.33 16.37
CA SER A 123 -27.68 22.00 15.66
C SER A 123 -27.94 20.49 15.72
N PRO A 124 -28.47 19.96 16.83
CA PRO A 124 -28.63 18.53 17.02
C PRO A 124 -29.72 17.96 16.09
N PRO A 125 -29.41 16.93 15.27
CA PRO A 125 -30.42 16.17 14.54
C PRO A 125 -31.27 15.32 15.50
N VAL A 126 -32.35 14.74 14.98
CA VAL A 126 -33.29 13.91 15.76
C VAL A 126 -32.54 12.78 16.47
N ARG A 127 -32.70 12.69 17.80
CA ARG A 127 -32.06 11.65 18.61
C ARG A 127 -32.96 10.42 18.76
N VAL A 128 -32.40 9.24 18.53
CA VAL A 128 -33.07 7.95 18.79
C VAL A 128 -32.43 7.24 19.99
N PRO A 129 -33.24 6.54 20.80
CA PRO A 129 -32.73 5.77 21.92
C PRO A 129 -31.84 4.63 21.40
N GLY A 130 -30.65 4.48 22.00
CA GLY A 130 -29.70 3.43 21.62
C GLY A 130 -28.24 3.89 21.59
N THR A 131 -27.34 2.92 21.38
CA THR A 131 -25.89 3.17 21.26
C THR A 131 -25.41 2.81 19.86
N ALA A 132 -24.87 3.77 19.12
CA ALA A 132 -24.25 3.54 17.82
C ALA A 132 -22.74 3.39 17.95
N VAL A 133 -22.18 2.33 17.37
CA VAL A 133 -20.74 2.09 17.30
C VAL A 133 -20.28 2.26 15.86
N TYR A 134 -19.44 3.26 15.60
CA TYR A 134 -18.87 3.52 14.28
C TYR A 134 -17.38 3.20 14.30
N MET A 135 -16.94 2.33 13.40
CA MET A 135 -15.51 2.00 13.26
C MET A 135 -14.78 3.07 12.44
N SER A 136 -13.65 3.57 12.95
CA SER A 136 -12.73 4.47 12.25
C SER A 136 -11.39 3.79 11.98
N ARG A 137 -10.78 4.14 10.85
CA ARG A 137 -9.43 3.68 10.47
C ARG A 137 -8.31 4.49 11.12
N ALA A 138 -8.60 5.71 11.55
CA ALA A 138 -7.61 6.63 12.09
C ALA A 138 -8.21 7.45 13.25
N ILE A 139 -7.34 7.91 14.15
CA ILE A 139 -7.72 8.79 15.25
C ILE A 139 -8.05 10.16 14.66
N ASN A 140 -9.07 10.83 15.21
CA ASN A 140 -9.52 12.17 14.81
C ASN A 140 -10.02 12.32 13.37
N VAL A 141 -10.34 11.20 12.70
CA VAL A 141 -11.00 11.19 11.39
C VAL A 141 -12.45 10.76 11.55
N ILE A 142 -13.35 11.47 10.88
CA ILE A 142 -14.79 11.18 10.87
C ILE A 142 -15.05 9.83 10.16
N PRO A 143 -15.72 8.85 10.80
CA PRO A 143 -16.10 7.62 10.13
C PRO A 143 -17.09 7.88 8.99
N PHE A 144 -16.83 7.30 7.81
CA PHE A 144 -17.73 7.44 6.66
C PHE A 144 -19.15 6.92 6.95
N ALA A 145 -19.27 5.87 7.75
CA ALA A 145 -20.55 5.30 8.17
C ALA A 145 -21.42 6.31 8.95
N LEU A 146 -20.80 7.15 9.79
CA LEU A 146 -21.50 8.21 10.52
C LEU A 146 -22.00 9.31 9.55
N MET A 147 -21.15 9.74 8.62
CA MET A 147 -21.55 10.73 7.60
C MET A 147 -22.70 10.23 6.73
N HIS A 148 -22.64 8.97 6.30
CA HIS A 148 -23.68 8.37 5.49
C HIS A 148 -25.01 8.26 6.27
N ASN A 149 -24.95 7.86 7.54
CA ASN A 149 -26.13 7.81 8.40
C ASN A 149 -26.76 9.19 8.58
N LEU A 150 -25.97 10.23 8.87
CA LEU A 150 -26.45 11.61 9.00
C LEU A 150 -27.04 12.16 7.69
N LYS A 151 -26.46 11.81 6.54
CA LYS A 151 -26.94 12.27 5.22
C LYS A 151 -28.30 11.66 4.85
N HIS A 152 -28.47 10.36 5.09
CA HIS A 152 -29.67 9.63 4.67
C HIS A 152 -30.77 9.62 5.73
N ASN A 153 -30.41 9.30 6.98
CA ASN A 153 -31.38 9.12 8.05
C ASN A 153 -31.58 10.38 8.88
N LYS A 154 -30.63 11.33 8.86
CA LYS A 154 -30.68 12.57 9.65
C LYS A 154 -30.96 12.33 11.15
N VAL A 155 -30.49 11.21 11.67
CA VAL A 155 -30.72 10.74 13.03
C VAL A 155 -29.39 10.51 13.72
N LEU A 156 -29.32 10.83 15.02
CA LEU A 156 -28.19 10.53 15.87
C LEU A 156 -28.63 9.64 17.04
N HIS A 157 -27.78 8.73 17.49
CA HIS A 157 -28.10 7.92 18.68
C HIS A 157 -27.73 8.69 19.95
N GLU A 158 -28.37 8.36 21.07
CA GLU A 158 -28.06 8.97 22.38
C GLU A 158 -26.61 8.77 22.82
N ARG A 159 -25.99 7.65 22.43
CA ARG A 159 -24.58 7.35 22.69
C ARG A 159 -23.90 7.00 21.38
N VAL A 160 -22.81 7.69 21.05
CA VAL A 160 -22.02 7.45 19.84
C VAL A 160 -20.60 7.08 20.22
N ILE A 161 -20.19 5.87 19.85
CA ILE A 161 -18.87 5.32 20.13
C ILE A 161 -18.08 5.24 18.82
N LEU A 162 -16.97 5.95 18.76
CA LEU A 162 -16.01 5.92 17.66
C LEU A 162 -14.91 4.91 18.01
N LEU A 163 -14.93 3.75 17.36
CA LEU A 163 -14.01 2.64 17.63
C LEU A 163 -12.86 2.64 16.63
N THR A 164 -11.62 2.79 17.09
CA THR A 164 -10.43 2.69 16.24
C THR A 164 -9.62 1.45 16.62
N LEU A 165 -9.43 0.55 15.64
CA LEU A 165 -8.61 -0.65 15.79
C LEU A 165 -7.17 -0.35 15.38
N GLN A 166 -6.22 -0.47 16.32
CA GLN A 166 -4.80 -0.43 16.02
C GLN A 166 -4.27 -1.85 15.92
N GLY A 167 -4.13 -2.33 14.68
CA GLY A 167 -3.48 -3.61 14.38
C GLY A 167 -1.96 -3.46 14.48
N ALA A 168 -1.30 -4.42 15.14
CA ALA A 168 0.17 -4.46 15.13
C ALA A 168 0.65 -4.87 13.71
N PRO A 169 1.81 -4.39 13.23
CA PRO A 169 2.34 -4.82 11.95
C PRO A 169 2.42 -6.34 11.90
N LYS A 170 1.85 -6.93 10.84
CA LYS A 170 1.78 -8.37 10.63
C LYS A 170 3.19 -8.89 10.30
N THR A 171 3.93 -9.33 11.32
CA THR A 171 5.19 -10.07 11.14
C THR A 171 4.86 -11.44 10.53
N ARG A 172 5.42 -11.73 9.34
CA ARG A 172 5.07 -12.90 8.50
C ARG A 172 5.29 -14.28 9.13
N HIS A 173 5.94 -14.39 10.29
CA HIS A 173 6.44 -15.66 10.81
C HIS A 173 5.98 -16.05 12.22
N MET A 174 4.94 -15.41 12.78
CA MET A 174 4.45 -15.83 14.10
C MET A 174 3.01 -16.32 14.02
N SER A 175 2.82 -17.63 14.23
CA SER A 175 1.51 -18.24 14.46
C SER A 175 0.93 -17.66 15.74
N ILE A 176 -0.05 -16.76 15.61
CA ILE A 176 -0.73 -16.16 16.76
C ILE A 176 -1.76 -17.18 17.25
N THR A 177 -1.49 -17.83 18.39
CA THR A 177 -2.40 -18.81 19.00
C THR A 177 -3.62 -18.17 19.66
N SER A 178 -3.53 -16.89 20.06
CA SER A 178 -4.66 -16.12 20.60
C SER A 178 -4.42 -14.61 20.44
N VAL A 179 -5.30 -13.91 19.71
CA VAL A 179 -5.32 -12.45 19.64
C VAL A 179 -6.21 -11.94 20.78
N GLY A 180 -5.63 -11.29 21.78
CA GLY A 180 -6.40 -10.56 22.79
C GLY A 180 -6.57 -9.11 22.37
N TYR A 181 -7.80 -8.60 22.38
CA TYR A 181 -8.07 -7.17 22.19
C TYR A 181 -8.09 -6.49 23.55
N ARG A 182 -7.27 -5.45 23.75
CA ARG A 182 -7.30 -4.64 24.96
C ARG A 182 -7.83 -3.25 24.62
N LEU A 183 -8.77 -2.77 25.43
CA LEU A 183 -9.14 -1.35 25.45
C LEU A 183 -7.90 -0.59 25.92
N ASN A 184 -7.23 0.10 24.99
CA ASN A 184 -6.01 0.83 25.29
C ASN A 184 -6.32 2.21 25.86
N ASN A 185 -7.38 2.86 25.36
CA ASN A 185 -7.74 4.19 25.79
C ASN A 185 -9.21 4.48 25.47
N CYS A 186 -9.95 5.00 26.45
CA CYS A 186 -11.32 5.49 26.26
C CYS A 186 -11.30 6.98 26.60
N ARG A 187 -11.48 7.84 25.59
CA ARG A 187 -11.54 9.30 25.78
C ARG A 187 -12.97 9.79 25.53
N PRO A 188 -13.61 10.47 26.50
CA PRO A 188 -14.83 11.21 26.21
C PRO A 188 -14.46 12.42 25.35
N LEU A 189 -15.14 12.63 24.23
CA LEU A 189 -14.94 13.84 23.40
C LEU A 189 -15.90 14.95 23.84
N SER A 190 -17.17 14.62 24.07
CA SER A 190 -18.18 15.53 24.61
C SER A 190 -19.46 14.76 24.93
N GLY A 191 -20.16 15.07 26.03
CA GLY A 191 -21.48 14.53 26.43
C GLY A 191 -21.80 13.08 26.04
N ALA A 192 -22.30 12.88 24.83
CA ALA A 192 -22.75 11.60 24.25
C ALA A 192 -21.69 10.84 23.42
N TRP A 193 -20.54 11.45 23.17
CA TRP A 193 -19.49 10.99 22.26
C TRP A 193 -18.32 10.36 23.01
N TRP A 194 -18.01 9.13 22.63
CA TRP A 194 -16.90 8.36 23.19
C TRP A 194 -15.95 7.95 22.07
N GLN A 195 -14.66 8.18 22.22
CA GLN A 195 -13.63 7.64 21.33
C GLN A 195 -12.89 6.53 22.06
N VAL A 196 -12.97 5.33 21.49
CA VAL A 196 -12.42 4.11 22.07
C VAL A 196 -11.33 3.58 21.14
N MET A 197 -10.12 3.48 21.68
CA MET A 197 -8.99 2.87 21.01
C MET A 197 -8.80 1.45 21.53
N VAL A 198 -8.89 0.48 20.63
CA VAL A 198 -8.59 -0.92 20.92
C VAL A 198 -7.27 -1.27 20.28
N GLY A 199 -6.32 -1.66 21.12
CA GLY A 199 -5.03 -2.18 20.68
C GLY A 199 -5.02 -3.71 20.73
N GLU A 200 -4.30 -4.29 19.78
CA GLU A 200 -3.97 -5.71 19.79
C GLU A 200 -2.95 -5.99 20.92
N LYS A 201 -3.34 -6.75 21.94
CA LYS A 201 -2.42 -7.27 22.94
C LYS A 201 -2.00 -8.67 22.51
N ARG A 202 -0.81 -8.77 21.89
CA ARG A 202 -0.20 -10.08 21.63
C ARG A 202 0.29 -10.68 22.96
N GLN A 203 -0.35 -11.75 23.41
CA GLN A 203 0.24 -12.61 24.42
C GLN A 203 1.24 -13.53 23.74
N THR A 204 2.53 -13.21 23.85
CA THR A 204 3.59 -14.18 23.58
C THR A 204 3.64 -15.13 24.77
N TRP A 205 3.48 -16.43 24.54
CA TRP A 205 3.88 -17.43 25.52
C TRP A 205 5.41 -17.33 25.68
N LYS A 206 5.90 -16.57 26.65
CA LYS A 206 7.13 -16.96 27.35
C LYS A 206 6.77 -18.17 28.21
N LYS A 207 6.67 -19.36 27.61
CA LYS A 207 6.55 -20.60 28.37
C LYS A 207 7.90 -21.32 28.38
N PHE A 208 8.52 -21.29 29.56
CA PHE A 208 9.18 -22.44 30.17
C PHE A 208 10.30 -23.11 29.37
N SER A 209 11.46 -22.45 29.31
CA SER A 209 12.74 -23.15 29.27
C SER A 209 13.38 -23.04 30.64
N THR A 210 12.99 -23.91 31.56
CA THR A 210 13.87 -24.34 32.65
C THR A 210 13.50 -25.78 32.97
N ALA A 211 14.18 -26.69 32.30
CA ALA A 211 14.32 -28.05 32.75
C ALA A 211 15.09 -28.03 34.08
N ALA A 212 14.51 -28.59 35.14
CA ALA A 212 15.22 -29.24 36.24
C ALA A 212 14.21 -29.85 37.21
N VAL A 213 14.55 -31.03 37.72
CA VAL A 213 13.88 -31.78 38.80
C VAL A 213 12.65 -32.57 38.37
N TRP A 214 12.87 -33.66 37.63
CA TRP A 214 12.37 -34.99 37.98
C TRP A 214 13.40 -35.99 37.46
N LYS A 215 14.35 -36.33 38.33
CA LYS A 215 15.23 -37.48 38.19
C LYS A 215 15.00 -38.30 39.46
N ASP A 216 14.62 -39.56 39.23
CA ASP A 216 14.39 -40.66 40.17
C ASP A 216 13.12 -40.61 41.03
#